data_AF-A0A6I4TW06-F1
#
_entry.id   AF-A0A6I4TW06-F1
#
_cell.length_a   1.000
_cell.length_b   1.000
_cell.length_c   1.000
_cell.angle_alpha   90.00
_cell.angle_beta   90.00
_cell.angle_gamma   90.00
#
_symmetry.space_group_name_H-M   'P 1'
#
loop_
_entity.id
_entity.type
_entity.pdbx_description
1 polymer ?
#
loop_
_entity_poly.entity_id
_entity_poly.type
_entity_poly.pdbx_seq_one_letter_code
_entity_poly.pdbx_strand_id
1 'polypeptide(L)'
;MFDDVAPWPGENPQSAAPIGHNKPPLEEIIPAEFRALLTRDKADFLEVLERNVAAADRATATDDETLGKCADLVGNFRKIINHINAIHKEAKEPHLLAGRLVDAEKNSLLESVNAAKAKVEQIGNAFVAKREAERKAERDRIAAEERAAADRAAEAERQREEAEARAREAEQNAANKRELNKARRHADKAAELAQQEQERAALLAVAAPNNQPVRSDTGSTVSGKQEWKSEVTDYAAAFDAVSDNPKVREAIDKAVAGLVRAGKRELPGCRIWPVAKANFR
;
A
#
# COMPACT_ATOMS: atom_id res chain seq x y z
N MET A 1 4.26 27.17 -23.31
CA MET A 1 3.42 26.62 -22.22
C MET A 1 3.33 25.10 -22.23
N PHE A 2 4.48 24.43 -22.27
CA PHE A 2 4.96 23.66 -21.11
C PHE A 2 6.21 24.40 -20.69
N ASP A 3 6.05 25.42 -19.86
CA ASP A 3 7.13 26.35 -19.46
C ASP A 3 7.80 25.91 -18.14
N ASP A 4 7.46 24.71 -17.66
CA ASP A 4 7.84 24.17 -16.34
C ASP A 4 8.77 22.95 -16.40
N VAL A 5 9.66 22.90 -17.40
CA VAL A 5 10.87 22.08 -17.31
C VAL A 5 12.04 23.03 -17.09
N ALA A 6 12.78 22.83 -15.99
CA ALA A 6 13.95 23.63 -15.68
C ALA A 6 14.95 23.60 -16.86
N PRO A 7 15.43 24.76 -17.34
CA PRO A 7 16.44 24.81 -18.37
C PRO A 7 17.71 24.08 -17.90
N TRP A 8 18.36 23.40 -18.84
CA TRP A 8 19.65 22.73 -18.62
C TRP A 8 20.68 23.72 -18.07
N PRO A 9 21.48 23.36 -17.04
CA PRO A 9 22.42 24.30 -16.44
C PRO A 9 23.60 24.54 -17.39
N GLY A 10 23.63 25.70 -18.04
CA GLY A 10 24.75 26.11 -18.89
C GLY A 10 24.56 27.40 -19.68
N GLU A 11 23.32 27.81 -19.98
CA GLU A 11 23.06 29.01 -20.78
C GLU A 11 22.52 30.16 -19.93
N ASN A 12 23.42 30.86 -19.25
CA ASN A 12 23.24 32.29 -19.01
C ASN A 12 24.62 32.96 -18.98
N PRO A 13 25.07 33.59 -20.09
CA PRO A 13 26.27 34.39 -20.07
C PRO A 13 25.97 35.73 -19.37
N GLN A 14 26.74 36.05 -18.33
CA GLN A 14 26.77 37.34 -17.61
C GLN A 14 25.70 37.56 -16.52
N SER A 15 25.92 36.92 -15.37
CA SER A 15 26.01 37.70 -14.14
C SER A 15 27.36 37.40 -13.50
N ALA A 16 28.26 38.39 -13.46
CA ALA A 16 29.45 38.27 -12.63
C ALA A 16 28.94 38.03 -11.20
N ALA A 17 29.33 36.92 -10.58
CA ALA A 17 28.89 36.60 -9.22
C ALA A 17 29.18 37.82 -8.32
N PRO A 18 28.18 38.37 -7.60
CA PRO A 18 28.37 39.58 -6.83
C PRO A 18 29.50 39.39 -5.80
N ILE A 19 30.32 40.44 -5.63
CA ILE A 19 31.46 40.47 -4.69
C ILE A 19 30.98 39.95 -3.32
N GLY A 20 31.53 38.80 -2.89
CA GLY A 20 31.10 38.08 -1.68
C GLY A 20 30.60 36.64 -1.91
N HIS A 21 30.54 36.17 -3.15
CA HIS A 21 30.16 34.79 -3.51
C HIS A 21 31.28 33.73 -3.38
N ASN A 22 32.45 34.09 -2.84
CA ASN A 22 33.50 33.13 -2.48
C ASN A 22 33.42 32.76 -1.00
N LYS A 23 32.27 32.23 -0.58
CA LYS A 23 32.19 31.59 0.74
C LYS A 23 32.80 30.19 0.62
N PRO A 24 33.65 29.77 1.57
CA PRO A 24 34.16 28.40 1.57
C PRO A 24 33.00 27.38 1.58
N PRO A 25 33.24 26.16 1.07
CA PRO A 25 32.23 25.12 1.07
C PRO A 25 31.71 24.84 2.49
N LEU A 26 30.45 24.41 2.63
CA LEU A 26 29.82 24.17 3.93
C LEU A 26 30.57 23.10 4.74
N GLU A 27 31.21 22.18 4.04
CA GLU A 27 32.09 21.14 4.56
C GLU A 27 33.31 21.71 5.30
N GLU A 28 33.73 22.94 5.00
CA GLU A 28 34.81 23.64 5.68
C GLU A 28 34.28 24.60 6.76
N ILE A 29 33.17 25.29 6.49
CA ILE A 29 32.57 26.26 7.41
C ILE A 29 32.03 25.58 8.67
N ILE A 30 31.20 24.54 8.50
CA ILE A 30 30.47 23.93 9.61
C ILE A 30 31.43 23.32 10.65
N PRO A 31 32.49 22.57 10.29
CA PRO A 31 33.45 22.08 11.27
C PRO A 31 34.22 23.19 11.99
N ALA A 32 34.55 24.28 11.29
CA ALA A 32 35.25 25.41 11.90
C ALA A 32 34.37 26.14 12.92
N GLU A 33 33.12 26.44 12.56
CA GLU A 33 32.13 27.06 13.46
C GLU A 33 31.83 26.15 14.67
N PHE A 34 31.68 24.84 14.44
CA PHE A 34 31.46 23.88 15.52
C PHE A 34 32.64 23.81 16.50
N ARG A 35 33.88 23.82 15.99
CA ARG A 35 35.09 23.87 16.84
C ARG A 35 35.16 25.16 17.63
N ALA A 36 34.82 26.30 17.03
CA ALA A 36 34.76 27.58 17.73
C ALA A 36 33.72 27.54 18.87
N LEU A 37 32.56 26.91 18.66
CA LEU A 37 31.57 26.71 19.71
C LEU A 37 32.04 25.76 20.82
N LEU A 38 32.76 24.68 20.47
CA LEU A 38 33.31 23.74 21.45
C LEU A 38 34.29 24.40 22.43
N THR A 39 35.08 25.35 21.94
CA THR A 39 36.12 26.04 22.73
C THR A 39 35.68 27.39 23.30
N ARG A 40 34.49 27.89 22.95
CA ARG A 40 33.94 29.18 23.42
C ARG A 40 34.07 29.36 24.93
N ASP A 41 33.59 28.38 25.70
CA ASP A 41 33.55 28.43 27.16
C ASP A 41 34.69 27.62 27.82
N LYS A 42 35.45 26.86 27.02
CA LYS A 42 36.52 25.96 27.45
C LYS A 42 37.64 25.96 26.41
N ALA A 43 38.52 26.95 26.47
CA ALA A 43 39.61 27.13 25.50
C ALA A 43 40.46 25.85 25.32
N ASP A 44 40.78 25.18 26.43
CA ASP A 44 41.65 24.00 26.44
C ASP A 44 40.89 22.68 26.13
N PHE A 45 39.62 22.73 25.72
CA PHE A 45 38.79 21.53 25.55
C PHE A 45 39.40 20.52 24.57
N LEU A 46 39.95 21.00 23.44
CA LEU A 46 40.54 20.14 22.42
C LEU A 46 41.81 19.45 22.93
N GLU A 47 42.63 20.14 23.72
CA GLU A 47 43.82 19.56 24.35
C GLU A 47 43.42 18.49 25.39
N VAL A 48 42.39 18.76 26.19
CA VAL A 48 41.85 17.79 27.15
C VAL A 48 41.30 16.56 26.44
N LEU A 49 40.59 16.74 25.32
CA LEU A 49 40.10 15.64 24.49
C LEU A 49 41.27 14.78 23.99
N GLU A 50 42.25 15.40 23.34
CA GLU A 50 43.42 14.70 22.79
C GLU A 50 44.19 13.94 23.88
N ARG A 51 44.44 14.58 25.03
CA ARG A 51 45.11 13.94 26.16
C ARG A 51 44.38 12.70 26.68
N ASN A 52 43.05 12.75 26.79
CA ASN A 52 42.27 11.60 27.25
C ASN A 52 42.23 10.49 26.19
N VAL A 53 42.12 10.85 24.90
CA VAL A 53 42.18 9.87 23.80
C VAL A 53 43.53 9.15 23.79
N ALA A 54 44.63 9.89 23.87
CA ALA A 54 45.97 9.31 23.94
C ALA A 54 46.19 8.46 25.21
N ALA A 55 45.42 8.70 26.29
CA ALA A 55 45.46 7.88 27.49
C ALA A 55 44.75 6.53 27.32
N ALA A 56 43.79 6.41 26.39
CA ALA A 56 43.09 5.14 26.12
C ALA A 56 44.03 4.07 25.58
N ASP A 57 44.97 4.43 24.70
CA ASP A 57 45.92 3.48 24.11
C ASP A 57 46.88 2.87 25.14
N ARG A 58 47.06 3.55 26.29
CA ARG A 58 47.91 3.10 27.40
C ARG A 58 47.11 2.43 28.53
N ALA A 59 45.78 2.41 28.43
CA ALA A 59 44.92 1.88 29.49
C ALA A 59 45.03 0.35 29.56
N THR A 60 45.31 -0.17 30.75
CA THR A 60 45.34 -1.61 31.04
C THR A 60 44.65 -1.86 32.37
N ALA A 61 44.01 -3.03 32.51
CA ALA A 61 43.36 -3.47 33.74
C ALA A 61 43.82 -4.88 34.08
N THR A 62 44.76 -4.99 35.02
CA THR A 62 45.37 -6.24 35.49
C THR A 62 45.05 -6.56 36.95
N ASP A 63 44.57 -5.57 37.68
CA ASP A 63 44.16 -5.63 39.08
C ASP A 63 43.04 -4.61 39.36
N ASP A 64 42.51 -4.60 40.59
CA ASP A 64 41.41 -3.73 40.98
C ASP A 64 41.79 -2.23 40.93
N GLU A 65 43.06 -1.89 41.16
CA GLU A 65 43.53 -0.50 41.14
C GLU A 65 43.59 0.06 39.70
N THR A 66 44.16 -0.71 38.78
CA THR A 66 44.23 -0.40 37.35
C THR A 66 42.84 -0.42 36.72
N LEU A 67 41.95 -1.32 37.16
CA LEU A 67 40.52 -1.28 36.83
C LEU A 67 39.84 0.02 37.31
N GLY A 68 40.16 0.50 38.52
CA GLY A 68 39.70 1.78 39.03
C GLY A 68 40.13 2.97 38.16
N LYS A 69 41.40 3.00 37.71
CA LYS A 69 41.92 4.01 36.79
C LYS A 69 41.21 3.98 35.42
N CYS A 70 40.88 2.78 34.92
CA CYS A 70 40.03 2.65 33.74
C CYS A 70 38.64 3.26 33.95
N ALA A 71 38.05 3.11 35.15
CA ALA A 71 36.76 3.73 35.46
C ALA A 71 36.84 5.27 35.46
N ASP A 72 37.89 5.86 36.02
CA ASP A 72 38.11 7.31 36.00
C ASP A 72 38.25 7.85 34.57
N LEU A 73 39.02 7.16 33.73
CA LEU A 73 39.19 7.52 32.32
C LEU A 73 37.85 7.45 31.56
N VAL A 74 37.04 6.42 31.81
CA VAL A 74 35.67 6.32 31.26
C VAL A 74 34.79 7.47 31.76
N GLY A 75 34.92 7.87 33.04
CA GLY A 75 34.24 9.03 33.59
C GLY A 75 34.60 10.33 32.87
N ASN A 76 35.86 10.52 32.51
CA ASN A 76 36.31 11.68 31.73
C ASN A 76 35.76 11.66 30.30
N PHE A 77 35.75 10.50 29.63
CA PHE A 77 35.13 10.37 28.32
C PHE A 77 33.64 10.72 28.34
N ARG A 78 32.90 10.33 29.38
CA ARG A 78 31.49 10.73 29.53
C ARG A 78 31.33 12.24 29.61
N LYS A 79 32.17 12.94 30.37
CA LYS A 79 32.13 14.40 30.47
C LYS A 79 32.41 15.06 29.12
N ILE A 80 33.41 14.56 28.39
CA ILE A 80 33.75 15.01 27.04
C ILE A 80 32.58 14.79 26.08
N ILE A 81 32.02 13.58 26.05
CA ILE A 81 30.86 13.21 25.22
C ILE A 81 29.67 14.10 25.53
N ASN A 82 29.38 14.34 26.82
CA ASN A 82 28.27 15.19 27.24
C ASN A 82 28.47 16.65 26.78
N HIS A 83 29.69 17.18 26.85
CA HIS A 83 30.00 18.52 26.35
C HIS A 83 29.80 18.62 24.83
N ILE A 84 30.34 17.65 24.06
CA ILE A 84 30.17 17.60 22.61
C ILE A 84 28.68 17.50 22.25
N ASN A 85 27.92 16.65 22.93
CA ASN A 85 26.49 16.48 22.68
C ASN A 85 25.68 17.74 23.01
N ALA A 86 26.04 18.46 24.07
CA ALA A 86 25.39 19.72 24.43
C ALA A 86 25.62 20.79 23.36
N ILE A 87 26.87 20.99 22.94
CA ILE A 87 27.22 21.96 21.89
C ILE A 87 26.64 21.54 20.53
N HIS A 88 26.65 20.24 20.21
CA HIS A 88 25.99 19.71 19.01
C HIS A 88 24.49 20.01 19.02
N LYS A 89 23.83 19.88 20.18
CA LYS A 89 22.41 20.24 20.31
C LYS A 89 22.20 21.74 20.06
N GLU A 90 23.00 22.60 20.70
CA GLU A 90 22.96 24.06 20.53
C GLU A 90 23.17 24.47 19.06
N ALA A 91 24.22 23.97 18.41
CA ALA A 91 24.54 24.28 17.02
C ALA A 91 23.47 23.78 16.03
N LYS A 92 22.88 22.61 16.30
CA LYS A 92 21.91 21.97 15.41
C LYS A 92 20.48 22.50 15.58
N GLU A 93 20.15 23.06 16.74
CA GLU A 93 18.80 23.50 17.08
C GLU A 93 18.21 24.55 16.11
N PRO A 94 18.94 25.60 15.69
CA PRO A 94 18.43 26.56 14.70
C PRO A 94 18.08 25.91 13.37
N HIS A 95 18.90 24.96 12.90
CA HIS A 95 18.66 24.25 11.64
C HIS A 95 17.48 23.28 11.74
N LEU A 96 17.32 22.61 12.88
CA LEU A 96 16.15 21.76 13.12
C LEU A 96 14.86 22.58 13.23
N LEU A 97 14.91 23.75 13.86
CA LEU A 97 13.77 24.65 13.95
C LEU A 97 13.38 25.17 12.57
N ALA A 98 14.36 25.63 11.77
CA ALA A 98 14.12 26.03 10.39
C ALA A 98 13.52 24.89 9.56
N GLY A 99 14.09 23.68 9.66
CA GLY A 99 13.55 22.49 9.00
C GLY A 99 12.12 22.17 9.41
N ARG A 100 11.81 22.22 10.71
CA ARG A 100 10.44 21.99 11.23
C ARG A 100 9.43 23.03 10.73
N LEU A 101 9.83 24.29 10.60
CA LEU A 101 8.96 25.34 10.07
C LEU A 101 8.67 25.14 8.58
N VAL A 102 9.70 24.81 7.79
CA VAL A 102 9.53 24.46 6.38
C VAL A 102 8.65 23.22 6.22
N ASP A 103 8.88 22.20 7.04
CA ASP A 103 8.06 20.99 7.03
C ASP A 103 6.61 21.26 7.45
N ALA A 104 6.38 22.15 8.42
CA ALA A 104 5.03 22.54 8.84
C ALA A 104 4.27 23.23 7.70
N GLU A 105 4.91 24.20 7.03
CA GLU A 105 4.31 24.89 5.88
C GLU A 105 4.05 23.92 4.72
N LYS A 106 5.03 23.09 4.38
CA LYS A 106 4.88 22.03 3.37
C LYS A 106 3.70 21.11 3.69
N ASN A 107 3.59 20.66 4.94
CA ASN A 107 2.52 19.76 5.35
C ASN A 107 1.14 20.44 5.29
N SER A 108 1.06 21.73 5.65
CA SER A 108 -0.17 22.54 5.51
C SER A 108 -0.63 22.64 4.05
N LEU A 109 0.31 22.93 3.14
CA LEU A 109 0.03 22.95 1.70
C LEU A 109 -0.40 21.57 1.18
N LEU A 110 0.32 20.52 1.57
CA LEU A 110 -0.01 19.15 1.19
C LEU A 110 -1.36 18.70 1.74
N GLU A 111 -1.74 19.12 2.95
CA GLU A 111 -3.04 18.80 3.54
C GLU A 111 -4.18 19.37 2.68
N SER A 112 -4.07 20.63 2.27
CA SER A 112 -5.05 21.29 1.41
C SER A 112 -5.18 20.59 0.05
N VAL A 113 -4.05 20.24 -0.56
CA VAL A 113 -4.02 19.54 -1.86
C VAL A 113 -4.56 18.11 -1.72
N ASN A 114 -4.18 17.38 -0.67
CA ASN A 114 -4.66 16.01 -0.43
C ASN A 114 -6.15 15.99 -0.10
N ALA A 115 -6.66 16.98 0.64
CA ALA A 115 -8.09 17.12 0.89
C ALA A 115 -8.87 17.38 -0.40
N ALA A 116 -8.36 18.24 -1.29
CA ALA A 116 -8.96 18.49 -2.60
C ALA A 116 -8.91 17.23 -3.48
N LYS A 117 -7.76 16.57 -3.55
CA LYS A 117 -7.56 15.30 -4.26
C LYS A 117 -8.54 14.23 -3.78
N ALA A 118 -8.67 14.04 -2.46
CA ALA A 118 -9.57 13.06 -1.87
C ALA A 118 -11.03 13.30 -2.27
N LYS A 119 -11.47 14.57 -2.35
CA LYS A 119 -12.82 14.90 -2.85
C LYS A 119 -13.01 14.48 -4.31
N VAL A 120 -12.03 14.75 -5.17
CA VAL A 120 -12.08 14.33 -6.60
C VAL A 120 -12.07 12.81 -6.72
N GLU A 121 -11.23 12.12 -5.95
CA GLU A 121 -11.18 10.65 -5.91
C GLU A 121 -12.50 10.05 -5.41
N GLN A 122 -13.13 10.64 -4.39
CA GLN A 122 -14.46 10.22 -3.93
C GLN A 122 -15.52 10.34 -5.02
N ILE A 123 -15.51 11.44 -5.80
CA ILE A 123 -16.42 11.62 -6.95
C ILE A 123 -16.14 10.55 -8.01
N GLY A 124 -14.87 10.32 -8.35
CA GLY A 124 -14.46 9.28 -9.31
C GLY A 124 -14.89 7.87 -8.86
N ASN A 125 -14.67 7.53 -7.59
CA ASN A 125 -15.05 6.26 -6.99
C ASN A 125 -16.58 6.08 -6.99
N ALA A 126 -17.35 7.12 -6.63
CA ALA A 126 -18.80 7.09 -6.68
C ALA A 126 -19.33 6.87 -8.10
N PHE A 127 -18.70 7.49 -9.10
CA PHE A 127 -19.04 7.29 -10.51
C PHE A 127 -18.74 5.85 -10.97
N VAL A 128 -17.56 5.32 -10.65
CA VAL A 128 -17.19 3.93 -10.98
C VAL A 128 -18.13 2.94 -10.29
N ALA A 129 -18.45 3.15 -9.02
CA ALA A 129 -19.39 2.31 -8.26
C ALA A 129 -20.80 2.34 -8.87
N LYS A 130 -21.30 3.54 -9.25
CA LYS A 130 -22.59 3.68 -9.94
C LYS A 130 -22.58 2.93 -11.28
N ARG A 131 -21.53 3.09 -12.08
CA ARG A 131 -21.39 2.42 -13.38
C ARG A 131 -21.25 0.90 -13.23
N GLU A 132 -20.62 0.41 -12.17
CA GLU A 132 -20.56 -1.03 -11.87
C GLU A 132 -21.92 -1.56 -11.41
N ALA A 133 -22.67 -0.81 -10.59
CA ALA A 133 -24.02 -1.17 -10.19
C ALA A 133 -25.00 -1.22 -11.37
N GLU A 134 -24.96 -0.22 -12.27
CA GLU A 134 -25.75 -0.19 -13.50
C GLU A 134 -25.39 -1.37 -14.42
N ARG A 135 -24.10 -1.66 -14.59
CA ARG A 135 -23.66 -2.84 -15.38
C ARG A 135 -24.10 -4.15 -14.75
N LYS A 136 -24.07 -4.26 -13.42
CA LYS A 136 -24.55 -5.45 -12.71
C LYS A 136 -26.06 -5.60 -12.89
N ALA A 137 -26.83 -4.53 -12.71
CA ALA A 137 -28.28 -4.55 -12.91
C ALA A 137 -28.65 -4.91 -14.36
N GLU A 138 -27.91 -4.39 -15.34
CA GLU A 138 -28.13 -4.74 -16.74
C GLU A 138 -27.77 -6.19 -17.05
N ARG A 139 -26.65 -6.70 -16.52
CA ARG A 139 -26.31 -8.12 -16.62
C ARG A 139 -27.35 -9.01 -15.97
N ASP A 140 -27.87 -8.61 -14.82
CA ASP A 140 -28.91 -9.36 -14.11
C ASP A 140 -30.23 -9.35 -14.90
N ARG A 141 -30.58 -8.22 -15.56
CA ARG A 141 -31.75 -8.12 -16.45
C ARG A 141 -31.60 -9.00 -17.69
N ILE A 142 -30.48 -8.90 -18.39
CA ILE A 142 -30.19 -9.73 -19.57
C ILE A 142 -30.20 -11.21 -19.18
N ALA A 143 -29.54 -11.58 -18.08
CA ALA A 143 -29.53 -12.96 -17.61
C ALA A 143 -30.92 -13.46 -17.15
N ALA A 144 -31.80 -12.58 -16.66
CA ALA A 144 -33.18 -12.92 -16.35
C ALA A 144 -34.05 -13.06 -17.61
N GLU A 145 -33.84 -12.20 -18.62
CA GLU A 145 -34.53 -12.28 -19.90
C GLU A 145 -34.09 -13.51 -20.70
N GLU A 146 -32.80 -13.84 -20.71
CA GLU A 146 -32.24 -15.06 -21.28
C GLU A 146 -32.82 -16.30 -20.61
N ARG A 147 -32.90 -16.33 -19.27
CA ARG A 147 -33.55 -17.44 -18.53
C ARG A 147 -35.02 -17.56 -18.89
N ALA A 148 -35.77 -16.45 -18.91
CA ALA A 148 -37.18 -16.47 -19.29
C ALA A 148 -37.41 -16.89 -20.75
N ALA A 149 -36.51 -16.50 -21.66
CA ALA A 149 -36.56 -16.94 -23.06
C ALA A 149 -36.22 -18.43 -23.20
N ALA A 150 -35.23 -18.93 -22.46
CA ALA A 150 -34.89 -20.36 -22.42
C ALA A 150 -36.04 -21.19 -21.84
N ASP A 151 -36.70 -20.72 -20.77
CA ASP A 151 -37.86 -21.39 -20.19
C ASP A 151 -39.05 -21.43 -21.16
N ARG A 152 -39.32 -20.34 -21.90
CA ARG A 152 -40.36 -20.29 -22.95
C ARG A 152 -40.05 -21.23 -24.11
N ALA A 153 -38.81 -21.26 -24.58
CA ALA A 153 -38.39 -22.17 -25.64
C ALA A 153 -38.50 -23.64 -25.19
N ALA A 154 -38.13 -23.95 -23.95
CA ALA A 154 -38.28 -25.30 -23.39
C ALA A 154 -39.75 -25.71 -23.23
N GLU A 155 -40.64 -24.79 -22.85
CA GLU A 155 -42.09 -25.05 -22.80
C GLU A 155 -42.69 -25.24 -24.19
N ALA A 156 -42.30 -24.42 -25.17
CA ALA A 156 -42.77 -24.57 -26.53
C ALA A 156 -42.32 -25.90 -27.15
N GLU A 157 -41.09 -26.36 -26.84
CA GLU A 157 -40.63 -27.69 -27.25
C GLU A 157 -41.45 -28.81 -26.61
N ARG A 158 -41.75 -28.73 -25.31
CA ARG A 158 -42.65 -29.69 -24.64
C ARG A 158 -44.03 -29.75 -25.31
N GLN A 159 -44.60 -28.60 -25.66
CA GLN A 159 -45.89 -28.53 -26.34
C GLN A 159 -45.84 -29.10 -27.76
N ARG A 160 -44.71 -28.92 -28.46
CA ARG A 160 -44.46 -29.55 -29.76
C ARG A 160 -44.41 -31.06 -29.63
N GLU A 161 -43.64 -31.59 -28.69
CA GLU A 161 -43.53 -33.03 -28.43
C GLU A 161 -44.90 -33.66 -28.08
N GLU A 162 -45.67 -33.02 -27.19
CA GLU A 162 -47.03 -33.48 -26.85
C GLU A 162 -47.99 -33.44 -28.05
N ALA A 163 -47.95 -32.38 -28.85
CA ALA A 163 -48.80 -32.26 -30.03
C ALA A 163 -48.44 -33.28 -31.11
N GLU A 164 -47.16 -33.57 -31.29
CA GLU A 164 -46.67 -34.59 -32.21
C GLU A 164 -47.06 -36.00 -31.73
N ALA A 165 -46.93 -36.28 -30.43
CA ALA A 165 -47.39 -37.55 -29.84
C ALA A 165 -48.91 -37.77 -30.07
N ARG A 166 -49.74 -36.74 -29.80
CA ARG A 166 -51.19 -36.79 -30.07
C ARG A 166 -51.51 -36.93 -31.55
N ALA A 167 -50.73 -36.33 -32.45
CA ALA A 167 -50.90 -36.51 -33.88
C ALA A 167 -50.58 -37.95 -34.33
N ARG A 168 -49.51 -38.55 -33.80
CA ARG A 168 -49.16 -39.96 -34.06
C ARG A 168 -50.22 -40.91 -33.52
N GLU A 169 -50.74 -40.67 -32.32
CA GLU A 169 -51.86 -41.46 -31.76
C GLU A 169 -53.14 -41.34 -32.61
N ALA A 170 -53.46 -40.13 -33.07
CA ALA A 170 -54.61 -39.90 -33.96
C ALA A 170 -54.41 -40.58 -35.32
N GLU A 171 -53.20 -40.63 -35.87
CA GLU A 171 -52.92 -41.39 -37.09
C GLU A 171 -53.14 -42.90 -36.92
N GLN A 172 -52.86 -43.45 -35.74
CA GLN A 172 -53.05 -44.88 -35.44
C GLN A 172 -54.52 -45.23 -35.15
N ASN A 173 -55.27 -44.32 -34.51
CA ASN A 173 -56.60 -44.62 -33.95
C ASN A 173 -57.78 -43.89 -34.61
N ALA A 174 -57.58 -42.94 -35.53
CA ALA A 174 -58.68 -42.13 -36.05
C ALA A 174 -59.62 -42.91 -36.98
N ALA A 175 -60.91 -42.84 -36.68
CA ALA A 175 -61.98 -43.40 -37.51
C ALA A 175 -62.38 -42.47 -38.69
N ASN A 176 -61.98 -41.19 -38.68
CA ASN A 176 -62.39 -40.20 -39.67
C ASN A 176 -61.27 -39.20 -40.07
N LYS A 177 -61.19 -38.88 -41.37
CA LYS A 177 -60.23 -37.91 -41.97
C LYS A 177 -60.23 -36.51 -41.34
N ARG A 178 -61.33 -36.10 -40.70
CA ARG A 178 -61.43 -34.78 -40.03
C ARG A 178 -60.60 -34.71 -38.75
N GLU A 179 -60.52 -35.78 -37.98
CA GLU A 179 -59.77 -35.82 -36.71
C GLU A 179 -58.26 -35.83 -36.97
N LEU A 180 -57.84 -36.63 -37.96
CA LEU A 180 -56.46 -36.71 -38.42
C LEU A 180 -55.95 -35.34 -38.95
N ASN A 181 -56.77 -34.64 -39.76
CA ASN A 181 -56.46 -33.29 -40.20
C ASN A 181 -56.43 -32.24 -39.07
N LYS A 182 -57.25 -32.42 -38.02
CA LYS A 182 -57.25 -31.51 -36.85
C LYS A 182 -56.00 -31.70 -36.00
N ALA A 183 -55.59 -32.95 -35.77
CA ALA A 183 -54.39 -33.28 -35.01
C ALA A 183 -53.11 -32.81 -35.73
N ARG A 184 -53.02 -33.03 -37.05
CA ARG A 184 -51.89 -32.57 -37.87
C ARG A 184 -51.73 -31.04 -37.86
N ARG A 185 -52.83 -30.29 -38.04
CA ARG A 185 -52.82 -28.81 -37.93
C ARG A 185 -52.42 -28.31 -36.55
N HIS A 186 -52.66 -29.08 -35.49
CA HIS A 186 -52.24 -28.73 -34.14
C HIS A 186 -50.74 -28.97 -33.95
N ALA A 187 -50.21 -30.07 -34.46
CA ALA A 187 -48.77 -30.36 -34.48
C ALA A 187 -47.99 -29.32 -35.29
N ASP A 188 -48.47 -28.96 -36.49
CA ASP A 188 -47.81 -27.95 -37.35
C ASP A 188 -47.73 -26.58 -36.65
N LYS A 189 -48.82 -26.15 -35.99
CA LYS A 189 -48.85 -24.89 -35.22
C LYS A 189 -47.92 -24.93 -34.00
N ALA A 190 -47.83 -26.06 -33.31
CA ALA A 190 -46.96 -26.21 -32.16
C ALA A 190 -45.47 -26.19 -32.58
N ALA A 191 -45.13 -26.81 -33.72
CA ALA A 191 -43.79 -26.77 -34.28
C ALA A 191 -43.37 -25.35 -34.72
N GLU A 192 -44.28 -24.62 -35.35
CA GLU A 192 -44.04 -23.23 -35.76
C GLU A 192 -43.80 -22.31 -34.55
N LEU A 193 -44.59 -22.46 -33.48
CA LEU A 193 -44.40 -21.72 -32.22
C LEU A 193 -43.08 -22.07 -31.53
N ALA A 194 -42.70 -23.34 -31.49
CA ALA A 194 -41.42 -23.78 -30.91
C ALA A 194 -40.22 -23.19 -31.67
N GLN A 195 -40.28 -23.20 -33.00
CA GLN A 195 -39.23 -22.62 -33.83
C GLN A 195 -39.11 -21.09 -33.62
N GLN A 196 -40.23 -20.37 -33.56
CA GLN A 196 -40.25 -18.93 -33.32
C GLN A 196 -39.64 -18.57 -31.94
N GLU A 197 -39.96 -19.32 -30.89
CA GLU A 197 -39.41 -19.08 -29.55
C GLU A 197 -37.91 -19.45 -29.46
N GLN A 198 -37.46 -20.49 -30.16
CA GLN A 198 -36.03 -20.84 -30.25
C GLN A 198 -35.21 -19.77 -30.99
N GLU A 199 -35.72 -19.26 -32.12
CA GLU A 199 -35.08 -18.17 -32.87
C GLU A 199 -35.00 -16.89 -32.03
N ARG A 200 -36.05 -16.59 -31.25
CA ARG A 200 -36.08 -15.43 -30.34
C ARG A 200 -35.08 -15.57 -29.18
N ALA A 201 -34.93 -16.77 -28.63
CA ALA A 201 -33.94 -17.04 -27.58
C ALA A 201 -32.49 -16.92 -28.11
N ALA A 202 -32.22 -17.38 -29.34
CA ALA A 202 -30.89 -17.29 -29.95
C ALA A 202 -30.43 -15.86 -30.22
N LEU A 203 -31.35 -14.95 -30.59
CA LEU A 203 -31.04 -13.54 -30.86
C LEU A 203 -30.63 -12.75 -29.61
N LEU A 204 -31.14 -13.13 -28.43
CA LEU A 204 -30.85 -12.43 -27.17
C LEU A 204 -29.44 -12.75 -26.62
N ALA A 205 -28.89 -13.93 -26.93
CA ALA A 205 -27.62 -14.41 -26.38
C ALA A 205 -26.34 -13.73 -26.94
N VAL A 206 -26.46 -12.84 -27.94
CA VAL A 206 -25.31 -12.28 -28.69
C VAL A 206 -24.85 -10.90 -28.18
N ALA A 207 -25.59 -10.25 -27.29
CA ALA A 207 -25.31 -8.87 -26.87
C ALA A 207 -24.24 -8.78 -25.74
N ALA A 208 -22.96 -8.66 -26.09
CA ALA A 208 -21.88 -8.39 -25.14
C ALA A 208 -21.59 -6.88 -25.00
N PRO A 209 -21.45 -6.33 -23.77
CA PRO A 209 -21.14 -4.91 -23.58
C PRO A 209 -19.66 -4.59 -23.81
N ASN A 210 -19.40 -3.49 -24.53
CA ASN A 210 -18.05 -2.97 -24.81
C ASN A 210 -17.50 -2.18 -23.60
N ASN A 211 -16.28 -2.50 -23.14
CA ASN A 211 -15.69 -1.95 -21.91
C ASN A 211 -14.42 -1.13 -22.18
N GLN A 212 -14.56 -0.03 -22.91
CA GLN A 212 -13.45 0.87 -23.17
C GLN A 212 -13.19 1.82 -21.98
N PRO A 213 -11.91 2.05 -21.62
CA PRO A 213 -11.53 3.01 -20.57
C PRO A 213 -11.84 4.45 -21.01
N VAL A 214 -12.15 5.31 -20.03
CA VAL A 214 -12.45 6.72 -20.28
C VAL A 214 -11.15 7.51 -20.36
N ARG A 215 -11.00 8.34 -21.41
CA ARG A 215 -9.83 9.21 -21.62
C ARG A 215 -10.22 10.68 -21.41
N SER A 216 -9.33 11.46 -20.79
CA SER A 216 -9.46 12.92 -20.72
C SER A 216 -8.76 13.59 -21.90
N ASP A 217 -9.17 14.82 -22.20
CA ASP A 217 -8.57 15.66 -23.25
C ASP A 217 -7.10 16.01 -22.96
N THR A 218 -6.71 15.96 -21.68
CA THR A 218 -5.33 16.15 -21.21
C THR A 218 -4.49 14.87 -21.23
N GLY A 219 -5.01 13.77 -21.79
CA GLY A 219 -4.29 12.50 -21.98
C GLY A 219 -4.30 11.54 -20.79
N SER A 220 -5.03 11.85 -19.70
CA SER A 220 -5.18 10.94 -18.57
C SER A 220 -6.21 9.84 -18.88
N THR A 221 -5.98 8.62 -18.39
CA THR A 221 -6.89 7.49 -18.56
C THR A 221 -7.39 7.03 -17.19
N VAL A 222 -8.71 6.82 -17.06
CA VAL A 222 -9.32 6.29 -15.83
C VAL A 222 -9.94 4.93 -16.14
N SER A 223 -9.45 3.91 -15.45
CA SER A 223 -9.98 2.55 -15.48
C SER A 223 -10.34 2.13 -14.05
N GLY A 224 -11.52 1.54 -13.87
CA GLY A 224 -11.92 0.98 -12.58
C GLY A 224 -11.12 -0.28 -12.29
N LYS A 225 -10.52 -0.38 -11.10
CA LYS A 225 -9.84 -1.57 -10.58
C LYS A 225 -10.58 -2.05 -9.34
N GLN A 226 -10.76 -3.37 -9.21
CA GLN A 226 -11.23 -3.98 -7.97
C GLN A 226 -10.07 -4.07 -6.96
N GLU A 227 -10.29 -3.54 -5.77
CA GLU A 227 -9.36 -3.63 -4.64
C GLU A 227 -9.93 -4.58 -3.58
N TRP A 228 -9.11 -5.53 -3.14
CA TRP A 228 -9.47 -6.48 -2.09
C TRP A 228 -8.99 -5.95 -0.74
N LYS A 229 -9.91 -5.83 0.22
CA LYS A 229 -9.63 -5.42 1.61
C LYS A 229 -9.82 -6.62 2.54
N SER A 230 -9.06 -6.66 3.63
CA SER A 230 -9.13 -7.74 4.62
C SER A 230 -9.19 -7.16 6.04
N GLU A 231 -9.90 -7.87 6.92
CA GLU A 231 -10.02 -7.58 8.34
C GLU A 231 -9.75 -8.88 9.11
N VAL A 232 -8.92 -8.81 10.15
CA VAL A 232 -8.59 -9.97 10.99
C VAL A 232 -9.61 -10.07 12.11
N THR A 233 -10.44 -11.11 12.09
CA THR A 233 -11.48 -11.35 13.11
C THR A 233 -10.97 -12.22 14.26
N ASP A 234 -10.07 -13.16 14.00
CA ASP A 234 -9.43 -14.01 14.99
C ASP A 234 -7.91 -14.03 14.79
N TYR A 235 -7.19 -13.53 15.80
CA TYR A 235 -5.74 -13.43 15.76
C TYR A 235 -5.02 -14.76 15.92
N ALA A 236 -5.61 -15.75 16.60
CA ALA A 236 -4.96 -17.05 16.77
C ALA A 236 -4.97 -17.81 15.44
N ALA A 237 -6.13 -17.92 14.81
CA ALA A 237 -6.27 -18.53 13.49
C ALA A 237 -5.49 -17.76 12.41
N ALA A 238 -5.50 -16.43 12.45
CA ALA A 238 -4.71 -15.62 11.53
C ALA A 238 -3.20 -15.85 11.72
N PHE A 239 -2.72 -15.97 12.96
CA PHE A 239 -1.32 -16.26 13.24
C PHE A 239 -0.88 -17.59 12.65
N ASP A 240 -1.68 -18.65 12.79
CA ASP A 240 -1.38 -19.96 12.19
C ASP A 240 -1.29 -19.88 10.65
N ALA A 241 -2.10 -19.02 10.02
CA ALA A 241 -2.05 -18.80 8.58
C ALA A 241 -0.82 -17.99 8.11
N VAL A 242 -0.19 -17.20 8.99
CA VAL A 242 0.93 -16.29 8.64
C VAL A 242 2.22 -16.58 9.40
N SER A 243 2.29 -17.65 10.18
CA SER A 243 3.40 -17.98 11.09
C SER A 243 4.74 -18.13 10.38
N ASP A 244 4.73 -18.54 9.11
CA ASP A 244 5.92 -18.70 8.28
C ASP A 244 6.43 -17.38 7.66
N ASN A 245 5.71 -16.28 7.85
CA ASN A 245 6.14 -14.99 7.34
C ASN A 245 7.37 -14.47 8.12
N PRO A 246 8.47 -14.07 7.44
CA PRO A 246 9.66 -13.54 8.09
C PRO A 246 9.40 -12.36 9.04
N LYS A 247 8.47 -11.46 8.69
CA LYS A 247 8.15 -10.28 9.51
C LYS A 247 7.48 -10.65 10.83
N VAL A 248 6.72 -11.75 10.85
CA VAL A 248 6.10 -12.26 12.08
C VAL A 248 7.18 -12.79 13.02
N ARG A 249 8.17 -13.51 12.48
CA ARG A 249 9.32 -14.00 13.27
C ARG A 249 10.13 -12.86 13.88
N GLU A 250 10.45 -11.82 13.09
CA GLU A 250 11.14 -10.63 13.60
C GLU A 250 10.36 -9.92 14.72
N ALA A 251 9.04 -9.87 14.62
CA ALA A 251 8.19 -9.28 15.64
C ALA A 251 8.23 -10.10 16.95
N ILE A 252 8.23 -11.44 16.84
CA ILE A 252 8.39 -12.34 17.99
C ILE A 252 9.76 -12.13 18.65
N ASP A 253 10.85 -12.11 17.89
CA ASP A 253 12.20 -11.91 18.43
C ASP A 253 12.32 -10.59 19.21
N LYS A 254 11.75 -9.51 18.67
CA LYS A 254 11.71 -8.20 19.36
C LYS A 254 10.89 -8.26 20.65
N ALA A 255 9.76 -8.95 20.64
CA ALA A 255 8.92 -9.13 21.82
C ALA A 255 9.66 -9.95 22.90
N VAL A 256 10.29 -11.07 22.53
CA VAL A 256 11.10 -11.90 23.42
C VAL A 256 12.25 -11.10 24.03
N ALA A 257 13.02 -10.36 23.21
CA ALA A 257 14.10 -9.52 23.71
C ALA A 257 13.61 -8.43 24.69
N GLY A 258 12.42 -7.87 24.47
CA GLY A 258 11.76 -6.95 25.42
C GLY A 258 11.49 -7.61 26.77
N LEU A 259 10.93 -8.82 26.76
CA LEU A 259 10.64 -9.59 27.97
C LEU A 259 11.90 -9.99 28.74
N VAL A 260 12.97 -10.36 28.04
CA VAL A 260 14.27 -10.68 28.66
C VAL A 260 14.88 -9.45 29.32
N ARG A 261 14.78 -8.27 28.71
CA ARG A 261 15.22 -7.00 29.33
C ARG A 261 14.38 -6.64 30.55
N ALA A 262 13.07 -6.90 30.52
CA ALA A 262 12.16 -6.71 31.65
C ALA A 262 12.39 -7.69 32.81
N GLY A 263 13.24 -8.71 32.62
CA GLY A 263 13.67 -9.62 33.67
C GLY A 263 13.12 -11.04 33.58
N LYS A 264 12.33 -11.39 32.54
CA LYS A 264 11.97 -12.80 32.32
C LYS A 264 13.21 -13.60 31.94
N ARG A 265 13.50 -14.67 32.69
CA ARG A 265 14.66 -15.55 32.47
C ARG A 265 14.28 -16.93 31.95
N GLU A 266 13.00 -17.28 32.00
CA GLU A 266 12.44 -18.51 31.46
C GLU A 266 11.29 -18.16 30.51
N LEU A 267 11.39 -18.63 29.26
CA LEU A 267 10.37 -18.48 28.23
C LEU A 267 10.31 -19.78 27.43
N PRO A 268 9.14 -20.43 27.31
CA PRO A 268 8.99 -21.62 26.47
C PRO A 268 9.49 -21.37 25.05
N GLY A 269 10.34 -22.25 24.54
CA GLY A 269 10.92 -22.13 23.19
C GLY A 269 12.09 -21.14 23.06
N CYS A 270 12.54 -20.49 24.14
CA CYS A 270 13.69 -19.57 24.11
C CYS A 270 14.80 -20.02 25.07
N ARG A 271 16.05 -19.94 24.61
CA ARG A 271 17.23 -20.13 25.47
C ARG A 271 17.75 -18.77 25.92
N ILE A 272 17.84 -18.55 27.23
CA ILE A 272 18.32 -17.30 27.84
C ILE A 272 19.53 -17.64 28.73
N TRP A 273 20.64 -16.89 28.63
CA TRP A 273 21.86 -17.12 29.42
C TRP A 273 22.53 -15.81 29.87
N PRO A 274 23.21 -15.80 31.02
CA PRO A 274 23.95 -14.64 31.51
C PRO A 274 25.29 -14.46 30.77
N VAL A 275 25.69 -13.21 30.56
CA VAL A 275 27.02 -12.82 30.07
C VAL A 275 27.59 -11.79 31.04
N ALA A 276 28.78 -12.05 31.58
CA ALA A 276 29.48 -11.10 32.45
C ALA A 276 29.94 -9.88 31.64
N LYS A 277 29.66 -8.68 32.14
CA LYS A 277 30.02 -7.42 31.50
C LYS A 277 30.39 -6.39 32.55
N ALA A 278 31.54 -5.72 32.38
CA ALA A 278 31.91 -4.59 33.21
C ALA A 278 30.94 -3.42 33.00
N ASN A 279 30.42 -2.87 34.09
CA ASN A 279 29.60 -1.66 34.09
C ASN A 279 30.35 -0.56 34.81
N PHE A 280 30.87 0.40 34.05
CA PHE A 280 31.37 1.66 34.59
C PHE A 280 30.14 2.49 34.98
N ARG A 281 30.02 2.95 36.23
CA ARG A 281 28.93 3.86 36.65
C ARG A 281 29.39 5.32 36.57
#